data_AF-A0A3C1LE84-F1
#
_entry.id   AF-A0A3C1LE84-F1
#
_cell.length_a   1.000
_cell.length_b   1.000
_cell.length_c   1.000
_cell.angle_alpha   90.00
_cell.angle_beta   90.00
_cell.angle_gamma   90.00
#
_symmetry.space_group_name_H-M   'P 1'
#
loop_
_entity.id
_entity.type
_entity.pdbx_description
1 polymer ?
#
loop_
_entity_poly.entity_id
_entity_poly.type
_entity_poly.pdbx_seq_one_letter_code
_entity_poly.pdbx_strand_id
1 'polypeptide(L)' 'MLKKPSAIIIGPAHPLRGGLASFNERLARQWQHHGYDTTIVTFSLQYPNFLF' A
#
# COMPACT_ATOMS: atom_id res chain seq x y z
N MET A 1 -24.88 -13.27 -0.96
CA MET A 1 -23.41 -13.43 -1.02
C MET A 1 -22.83 -12.68 0.18
N LEU A 2 -22.03 -13.33 1.03
CA LEU A 2 -21.43 -12.67 2.20
C LEU A 2 -20.47 -11.57 1.74
N LYS A 3 -20.49 -10.42 2.42
CA LYS A 3 -19.60 -9.28 2.13
C LYS A 3 -18.16 -9.69 2.42
N LYS A 4 -17.26 -9.51 1.45
CA LYS A 4 -15.81 -9.74 1.65
C LYS A 4 -15.28 -8.78 2.72
N PRO A 5 -14.39 -9.22 3.62
CA PRO A 5 -13.74 -8.32 4.55
C PRO A 5 -12.87 -7.32 3.77
N SER A 6 -12.78 -6.09 4.26
CA SER A 6 -12.03 -5.00 3.60
C SER A 6 -10.81 -4.60 4.42
N ALA A 7 -9.69 -4.33 3.75
CA ALA A 7 -8.47 -3.83 4.38
C ALA A 7 -7.91 -2.61 3.61
N ILE A 8 -7.57 -1.55 4.34
CA ILE A 8 -6.98 -0.33 3.77
C ILE A 8 -5.61 -0.12 4.42
N ILE A 9 -4.56 -0.04 3.61
CA ILE A 9 -3.20 0.29 4.04
C ILE A 9 -2.93 1.74 3.68
N ILE A 10 -2.53 2.54 4.65
CA ILE A 10 -2.09 3.92 4.46
C ILE A 10 -0.58 3.96 4.71
N GLY A 11 0.21 4.15 3.67
CA GLY A 11 1.68 4.12 3.81
C GLY A 11 2.45 4.16 2.49
N PRO A 12 3.79 4.16 2.55
CA PRO A 12 4.62 4.11 1.36
C PRO A 12 4.36 2.80 0.61
N ALA A 13 4.24 2.88 -0.70
CA ALA A 13 4.19 1.76 -1.64
C ALA A 13 4.70 2.27 -2.98
N HIS A 14 4.76 1.40 -4.01
CA HIS A 14 5.13 1.82 -5.35
C HIS A 14 4.46 3.16 -5.75
N PRO A 15 5.24 4.17 -6.19
CA PRO A 15 6.65 4.11 -6.61
C PRO A 15 7.69 4.34 -5.50
N LEU A 16 7.30 4.67 -4.27
CA LEU A 16 8.22 4.82 -3.14
C LEU A 16 8.92 3.48 -2.84
N ARG A 17 10.22 3.54 -2.49
CA ARG A 17 11.06 2.37 -2.24
C ARG A 17 11.45 2.27 -0.76
N GLY A 18 11.97 1.11 -0.37
CA GLY A 18 12.47 0.84 0.99
C GLY A 18 11.65 -0.22 1.73
N GLY A 19 12.09 -0.58 2.93
CA GLY A 19 11.54 -1.70 3.70
C GLY A 19 10.04 -1.57 3.99
N LEU A 20 9.57 -0.35 4.28
CA LEU A 20 8.15 -0.06 4.53
C LEU A 20 7.29 -0.24 3.28
N ALA A 21 7.77 0.21 2.12
CA ALA A 21 7.08 0.02 0.85
C ALA A 21 6.93 -1.46 0.50
N SER A 22 8.04 -2.22 0.61
CA SER A 22 7.99 -3.66 0.38
C SER A 22 7.13 -4.39 1.41
N PHE A 23 7.09 -3.93 2.66
CA PHE A 23 6.22 -4.52 3.69
C PHE A 23 4.74 -4.31 3.37
N ASN A 24 4.34 -3.08 3.06
CA ASN A 24 2.96 -2.74 2.72
C ASN A 24 2.46 -3.53 1.49
N GLU A 25 3.29 -3.65 0.45
CA GLU A 25 2.94 -4.44 -0.73
C GLU A 25 2.77 -5.94 -0.41
N ARG A 26 3.66 -6.52 0.39
CA ARG A 26 3.55 -7.93 0.82
C ARG A 26 2.30 -8.16 1.66
N LEU A 27 2.00 -7.24 2.58
CA LEU A 27 0.81 -7.31 3.42
C LEU A 27 -0.47 -7.24 2.58
N ALA A 28 -0.53 -6.31 1.61
CA ALA A 28 -1.67 -6.21 0.70
C ALA A 28 -1.88 -7.49 -0.11
N ARG A 29 -0.80 -8.05 -0.68
CA ARG A 29 -0.86 -9.32 -1.42
C ARG A 29 -1.36 -10.46 -0.54
N GLN A 30 -0.91 -10.51 0.72
CA GLN A 30 -1.35 -11.54 1.65
C GLN A 30 -2.85 -11.41 1.97
N TRP A 31 -3.36 -10.20 2.21
CA TRP A 31 -4.78 -9.99 2.43
C TRP A 31 -5.63 -10.32 1.19
N GLN A 32 -5.17 -9.96 -0.01
CA GLN A 32 -5.82 -10.37 -1.26
C GLN A 32 -5.87 -11.90 -1.40
N HIS A 33 -4.79 -12.60 -1.05
CA HIS A 33 -4.75 -14.08 -1.04
C HIS A 33 -5.76 -14.69 -0.05
N HIS A 34 -6.00 -14.02 1.09
CA HIS A 34 -7.05 -14.40 2.05
C HIS A 34 -8.46 -13.94 1.64
N GLY A 35 -8.64 -13.37 0.45
CA GLY A 35 -9.95 -12.99 -0.09
C GLY A 35 -10.46 -11.62 0.38
N TYR A 36 -9.61 -10.77 0.96
CA TYR A 36 -9.97 -9.43 1.38
C TYR A 36 -10.01 -8.48 0.19
N ASP A 37 -10.98 -7.57 0.20
CA ASP A 37 -10.97 -6.38 -0.65
C ASP A 37 -9.93 -5.39 -0.11
N THR A 38 -8.76 -5.34 -0.75
CA THR A 38 -7.58 -4.68 -0.19
C THR A 38 -7.10 -3.52 -1.06
N THR A 39 -6.96 -2.34 -0.47
CA THR A 39 -6.47 -1.13 -1.14
C THR A 39 -5.26 -0.56 -0.42
N ILE A 40 -4.23 -0.16 -1.16
CA ILE A 40 -3.14 0.67 -0.65
C ILE A 40 -3.34 2.12 -1.10
N VAL A 41 -3.28 3.04 -0.15
CA VAL A 41 -3.21 4.49 -0.39
C VAL A 41 -1.79 4.94 -0.06
N THR A 42 -1.09 5.43 -1.08
CA THR A 42 0.27 5.98 -0.94
C THR A 42 0.30 7.47 -1.21
N PHE A 43 1.40 8.12 -0.83
CA PHE A 43 1.59 9.57 -0.94
C PHE A 43 2.88 9.90 -1.67
N SER A 44 2.92 11.06 -2.32
CA SER A 44 4.16 11.64 -2.85
C SER A 44 4.84 12.49 -1.78
N LEU A 45 6.17 12.48 -1.74
CA LEU A 45 6.92 13.45 -0.95
C LEU A 45 6.79 14.83 -1.60
N GLN A 46 6.45 15.86 -0.83
CA GLN A 46 6.33 17.24 -1.31
C GLN A 46 7.68 17.95 -1.30
N TYR A 47 8.74 17.31 -1.78
CA TYR A 47 9.98 18.04 -1.95
C TYR A 47 9.96 18.75 -3.30
N PRO A 48 10.37 20.04 -3.35
CA PRO A 48 10.64 20.69 -4.61
C PRO A 48 11.58 19.84 -5.47
N ASN A 49 11.29 19.71 -6.77
CA ASN A 49 12.12 18.98 -7.72
C ASN A 49 13.58 19.51 -7.82
N PHE A 50 13.90 20.65 -7.20
CA PHE A 50 15.27 21.16 -7.15
C PHE A 50 16.06 20.65 -5.94
N LEU A 51 15.39 20.07 -4.94
CA LEU A 51 16.02 19.43 -3.78
C LEU A 51 16.23 17.92 -3.99
N PHE A 52 15.66 17.34 -5.07
CA PHE A 52 15.77 15.93 -5.47
C PHE A 52 15.65 15.75 -6.98
#